data_AF-W0GQ28-F1
#
_entry.id   AF-W0GQ28-F1
#
_cell.length_a   1.000
_cell.length_b   1.000
_cell.length_c   1.000
_cell.angle_alpha   90.00
_cell.angle_beta   90.00
_cell.angle_gamma   90.00
#
_symmetry.space_group_name_H-M   'P 1'
#
loop_
_entity.id
_entity.type
_entity.pdbx_description
1 polymer ?
#
loop_
_entity_poly.entity_id
_entity_poly.type
_entity_poly.pdbx_seq_one_letter_code
_entity_poly.pdbx_strand_id
1 'polypeptide(L)'
;MQLYFKREIINWKNNWRTILIRFIIYIVGVYLFGLGIALYMNTRVGASQVDITNFAFLSVLINITKTGENKGALGPDELRHYSYFLMIFYVCMFGVATIMRIINVIIKYRHTKDNKVIMEGNVYMVLDLIPLFVWAYFVQLNLLFLGGTVGDRISHMGILERTLIFMAAFIIYCFGIAFAVYANMLFGPYNALSMELHRLTKMNYKLARIIADLCLALVGIILILACSWPWDLKLAFFSNYLGFGTIFMTFISGPIIGVILTYMHKFIKLDRLTKPAVVINENNE
;
A
#
# COMPACT_ATOMS: atom_id res chain seq x y z
N MET A 1 14.46 7.49 -28.36
CA MET A 1 14.78 6.94 -27.02
C MET A 1 15.84 7.79 -26.30
N GLN A 2 17.01 8.01 -26.90
CA GLN A 2 18.08 8.82 -26.29
C GLN A 2 17.67 10.26 -25.93
N LEU A 3 16.91 10.94 -26.80
CA LEU A 3 16.42 12.31 -26.54
C LEU A 3 15.49 12.40 -25.33
N TYR A 4 14.63 11.39 -25.11
CA TYR A 4 13.75 11.34 -23.94
C TYR A 4 14.55 11.23 -22.64
N PHE A 5 15.50 10.29 -22.56
CA PHE A 5 16.36 10.14 -21.39
C PHE A 5 17.22 11.39 -21.15
N LYS A 6 17.75 12.01 -22.21
CA LYS A 6 18.50 13.26 -22.09
C LYS A 6 17.64 14.38 -21.49
N ARG A 7 16.37 14.49 -21.92
CA ARG A 7 15.41 15.46 -21.37
C ARG A 7 15.10 15.19 -19.90
N GLU A 8 14.84 13.94 -19.53
CA GLU A 8 14.56 13.57 -18.14
C GLU A 8 15.76 13.80 -17.22
N ILE A 9 16.98 13.51 -17.67
CA ILE A 9 18.22 13.80 -16.93
C ILE A 9 18.38 15.31 -16.69
N ILE A 10 18.11 16.14 -17.70
CA ILE A 10 18.20 17.60 -17.56
C ILE A 10 17.12 18.10 -16.59
N ASN A 11 15.88 17.60 -16.69
CA ASN A 11 14.81 17.93 -15.76
C ASN A 11 15.18 17.53 -14.32
N TRP A 12 15.76 16.35 -14.13
CA TRP A 12 16.25 15.89 -12.84
C TRP A 12 17.33 16.79 -12.26
N LYS A 13 18.35 17.14 -13.06
CA LYS A 13 19.41 18.07 -12.65
C LYS A 13 18.86 19.44 -12.29
N ASN A 14 17.88 19.94 -13.03
CA ASN A 14 17.29 21.26 -12.77
C ASN A 14 16.38 21.29 -11.53
N ASN A 15 15.80 20.14 -11.17
CA ASN A 15 14.81 20.01 -10.10
C ASN A 15 15.28 19.13 -8.92
N TRP A 16 16.58 18.86 -8.80
CA TRP A 16 17.12 17.88 -7.84
C TRP A 16 16.71 18.17 -6.40
N ARG A 17 16.64 19.44 -5.99
CA ARG A 17 16.22 19.85 -4.63
C ARG A 17 14.78 19.45 -4.35
N THR A 18 13.90 19.69 -5.32
CA THR A 18 12.47 19.36 -5.22
C THR A 18 12.26 17.85 -5.22
N ILE A 19 13.03 17.13 -6.04
CA ILE A 19 13.04 15.66 -6.05
C ILE A 19 13.51 15.12 -4.69
N LEU A 20 14.58 15.69 -4.12
CA LEU A 20 15.09 15.29 -2.81
C LEU A 20 14.07 15.54 -1.69
N ILE A 21 13.42 16.70 -1.68
CA ILE A 21 12.36 17.01 -0.70
C ILE A 21 11.20 16.02 -0.84
N ARG A 22 10.73 15.76 -2.06
CA ARG A 22 9.70 14.75 -2.33
C ARG A 22 10.12 13.36 -1.85
N PHE A 23 11.39 13.00 -2.04
CA PHE A 23 11.93 11.71 -1.61
C PHE A 23 11.94 11.59 -0.09
N ILE A 24 12.37 12.63 0.63
CA ILE A 24 12.35 12.65 2.10
C ILE A 24 10.91 12.52 2.62
N ILE A 25 9.97 13.30 2.06
CA ILE A 25 8.54 13.21 2.43
C ILE A 25 8.00 11.81 2.15
N TYR A 26 8.37 11.20 1.02
CA TYR A 26 7.97 9.85 0.67
C TYR A 26 8.48 8.83 1.70
N ILE A 27 9.78 8.86 2.03
CA ILE A 27 10.38 7.95 3.01
C ILE A 27 9.74 8.10 4.39
N VAL A 28 9.50 9.35 4.84
CA VAL A 28 8.76 9.61 6.09
C VAL A 28 7.35 9.02 6.02
N GLY A 29 6.65 9.20 4.89
CA GLY A 29 5.32 8.64 4.67
C GLY A 29 5.31 7.10 4.75
N VAL A 30 6.23 6.44 4.08
CA VAL A 30 6.34 4.97 4.11
C VAL A 30 6.73 4.46 5.49
N TYR A 31 7.59 5.17 6.22
CA TYR A 31 7.93 4.83 7.60
C TYR A 31 6.70 4.92 8.52
N LEU A 32 5.94 6.03 8.47
CA LEU A 32 4.73 6.20 9.26
C LEU A 32 3.63 5.19 8.89
N PHE A 33 3.50 4.87 7.60
CA PHE A 33 2.62 3.80 7.14
C PHE A 33 3.00 2.46 7.81
N GLY A 34 4.28 2.08 7.76
CA GLY A 34 4.76 0.85 8.40
C GLY A 34 4.58 0.84 9.92
N LEU A 35 4.80 1.99 10.56
CA LEU A 35 4.57 2.18 12.00
C LEU A 35 3.10 1.98 12.38
N GLY A 36 2.18 2.58 11.60
CA GLY A 36 0.74 2.40 11.79
C GLY A 36 0.35 0.92 11.76
N ILE A 37 0.80 0.20 10.72
CA ILE A 37 0.56 -1.24 10.57
C ILE A 37 1.10 -2.05 11.77
N ALA A 38 2.36 -1.80 12.16
CA ALA A 38 3.00 -2.50 13.27
C ALA A 38 2.26 -2.30 14.61
N LEU A 39 1.68 -1.12 14.83
CA LEU A 39 0.91 -0.84 16.03
C LEU A 39 -0.48 -1.50 16.01
N TYR A 40 -1.26 -1.34 14.93
CA TYR A 40 -2.63 -1.85 14.96
C TYR A 40 -2.74 -3.36 14.76
N MET A 41 -1.77 -4.04 14.13
CA MET A 41 -1.89 -5.49 13.90
C MET A 41 -2.04 -6.29 15.20
N ASN A 42 -1.43 -5.83 16.29
CA ASN A 42 -1.50 -6.46 17.61
C ASN A 42 -2.80 -6.14 18.36
N THR A 43 -3.57 -5.16 17.90
CA THR A 43 -4.82 -4.74 18.56
C THR A 43 -5.99 -5.68 18.30
N ARG A 44 -5.97 -6.49 17.22
CA ARG A 44 -7.05 -7.43 16.82
C ARG A 44 -8.47 -6.85 16.96
N VAL A 45 -8.66 -5.59 16.55
CA VAL A 45 -9.98 -4.92 16.51
C VAL A 45 -10.45 -4.67 15.08
N GLY A 46 -9.83 -5.33 14.11
CA GLY A 46 -9.98 -5.10 12.69
C GLY A 46 -8.66 -4.81 12.00
N ALA A 47 -8.66 -4.93 10.68
CA ALA A 47 -7.50 -4.71 9.84
C ALA A 47 -7.91 -4.20 8.46
N SER A 48 -6.96 -3.65 7.68
CA SER A 48 -7.26 -3.27 6.30
C SER A 48 -7.52 -4.50 5.44
N GLN A 49 -8.11 -4.31 4.25
CA GLN A 49 -8.42 -5.38 3.31
C GLN A 49 -7.16 -6.13 2.86
N VAL A 50 -6.05 -5.40 2.68
CA VAL A 50 -4.74 -5.98 2.37
C VAL A 50 -4.26 -6.84 3.54
N ASP A 51 -4.43 -6.36 4.77
CA ASP A 51 -3.97 -7.09 5.96
C ASP A 51 -4.81 -8.32 6.26
N ILE A 52 -6.14 -8.26 6.09
CA ILE A 52 -7.01 -9.43 6.28
C ILE A 52 -6.53 -10.56 5.38
N THR A 53 -6.22 -10.25 4.12
CA THR A 53 -5.72 -11.23 3.17
C THR A 53 -4.32 -11.69 3.53
N ASN A 54 -3.44 -10.79 3.97
CA ASN A 54 -2.11 -11.16 4.44
C ASN A 54 -2.18 -12.07 5.68
N PHE A 55 -3.03 -11.75 6.65
CA PHE A 55 -3.28 -12.55 7.85
C PHE A 55 -3.91 -13.89 7.50
N ALA A 56 -4.78 -13.95 6.51
CA ALA A 56 -5.35 -15.20 6.03
C ALA A 56 -4.28 -16.11 5.43
N PHE A 57 -3.40 -15.57 4.57
CA PHE A 57 -2.26 -16.33 4.02
C PHE A 57 -1.34 -16.82 5.12
N LEU A 58 -0.99 -15.94 6.05
CA LEU A 58 -0.12 -16.26 7.17
C LEU A 58 -0.73 -17.36 8.04
N SER A 59 -2.03 -17.26 8.30
CA SER A 59 -2.80 -18.20 9.09
C SER A 59 -2.85 -19.59 8.50
N VAL A 60 -3.12 -19.69 7.20
CA VAL A 60 -3.22 -20.97 6.49
C VAL A 60 -1.85 -21.60 6.28
N LEU A 61 -0.84 -20.82 5.89
CA LEU A 61 0.48 -21.36 5.51
C LEU A 61 1.38 -21.69 6.70
N ILE A 62 1.31 -20.93 7.80
CA ILE A 62 2.04 -21.26 9.04
C ILE A 62 1.25 -22.27 9.89
N ASN A 63 -0.02 -22.51 9.55
CA ASN A 63 -0.91 -23.45 10.20
C ASN A 63 -1.03 -23.18 11.72
N ILE A 64 -1.74 -22.11 12.08
CA ILE A 64 -2.03 -21.69 13.48
C ILE A 64 -2.90 -22.72 14.24
N THR A 65 -3.06 -23.96 13.75
CA THR A 65 -3.81 -25.02 14.44
C THR A 65 -3.14 -25.50 15.75
N LYS A 66 -1.98 -24.95 16.12
CA LYS A 66 -1.36 -25.22 17.42
C LYS A 66 -1.99 -24.37 18.53
N THR A 67 -3.04 -24.93 19.13
CA THR A 67 -3.33 -24.93 20.58
C THR A 67 -2.81 -23.75 21.40
N GLY A 68 -3.68 -22.84 21.84
CA GLY A 68 -3.37 -21.81 22.85
C GLY A 68 -4.39 -20.65 22.93
N GLU A 69 -4.21 -19.74 23.90
CA GLU A 69 -5.10 -18.63 24.33
C GLU A 69 -5.59 -17.66 23.23
N ASN A 70 -5.02 -17.74 22.02
CA ASN A 70 -5.27 -16.82 20.91
C ASN A 70 -6.11 -17.46 19.78
N LYS A 71 -7.31 -17.95 20.11
CA LYS A 71 -8.20 -18.62 19.11
C LYS A 71 -8.41 -17.74 17.87
N GLY A 72 -7.95 -18.24 16.72
CA GLY A 72 -8.12 -17.59 15.42
C GLY A 72 -7.32 -16.29 15.22
N ALA A 73 -6.42 -15.94 16.14
CA ALA A 73 -5.58 -14.76 16.03
C ALA A 73 -4.09 -15.12 15.88
N LEU A 74 -3.37 -14.32 15.12
CA LEU A 74 -1.92 -14.38 15.01
C LEU A 74 -1.27 -13.95 16.33
N GLY A 75 -0.28 -14.73 16.74
CA GLY A 75 0.61 -14.38 17.82
C GLY A 75 1.80 -13.54 17.34
N PRO A 76 2.63 -13.08 18.28
CA PRO A 76 3.78 -12.22 18.00
C PRO A 76 4.82 -12.89 17.11
N ASP A 77 5.04 -14.19 17.29
CA ASP A 77 6.01 -14.97 16.51
C ASP A 77 5.54 -15.17 15.07
N GLU A 78 4.26 -15.44 14.84
CA GLU A 78 3.72 -15.54 13.48
C GLU A 78 3.78 -14.18 12.78
N LEU A 79 3.50 -13.09 13.49
CA LEU A 79 3.55 -11.73 12.93
C LEU A 79 4.96 -11.32 12.47
N ARG A 80 6.04 -11.98 12.91
CA ARG A 80 7.39 -11.74 12.38
C ARG A 80 7.51 -12.08 10.89
N HIS A 81 6.68 -12.98 10.40
CA HIS A 81 6.64 -13.36 8.98
C HIS A 81 5.71 -12.45 8.16
N TYR A 82 4.97 -11.54 8.79
CA TYR A 82 4.00 -10.67 8.12
C TYR A 82 4.61 -9.91 6.94
N SER A 83 5.81 -9.34 7.10
CA SER A 83 6.45 -8.53 6.04
C SER A 83 6.84 -9.36 4.81
N TYR A 84 7.25 -10.62 5.02
CA TYR A 84 7.58 -11.54 3.93
C TYR A 84 6.33 -11.89 3.11
N PHE A 85 5.24 -12.21 3.78
CA PHE A 85 3.96 -12.49 3.13
C PHE A 85 3.39 -11.23 2.45
N LEU A 86 3.55 -10.06 3.07
CA LEU A 86 3.14 -8.79 2.47
C LEU A 86 3.92 -8.52 1.17
N MET A 87 5.22 -8.82 1.14
CA MET A 87 6.04 -8.70 -0.05
C MET A 87 5.56 -9.65 -1.16
N ILE A 88 5.30 -10.93 -0.84
CA ILE A 88 4.73 -11.89 -1.81
C ILE A 88 3.39 -11.36 -2.34
N PHE A 89 2.53 -10.89 -1.45
CA PHE A 89 1.23 -10.35 -1.82
C PHE A 89 1.37 -9.15 -2.76
N TYR A 90 2.28 -8.23 -2.45
CA TYR A 90 2.58 -7.10 -3.32
C TYR A 90 3.17 -7.54 -4.67
N VAL A 91 3.98 -8.62 -4.73
CA VAL A 91 4.49 -9.19 -5.99
C VAL A 91 3.33 -9.69 -6.85
N CYS A 92 2.38 -10.42 -6.24
CA CYS A 92 1.18 -10.88 -6.92
C CYS A 92 0.35 -9.70 -7.46
N MET A 93 0.12 -8.68 -6.64
CA MET A 93 -0.60 -7.46 -7.06
C MET A 93 0.14 -6.74 -8.19
N PHE A 94 1.46 -6.64 -8.11
CA PHE A 94 2.30 -6.05 -9.16
C PHE A 94 2.18 -6.84 -10.47
N GLY A 95 2.15 -8.18 -10.41
CA GLY A 95 1.90 -9.02 -11.58
C GLY A 95 0.56 -8.70 -12.26
N VAL A 96 -0.53 -8.63 -11.49
CA VAL A 96 -1.86 -8.28 -12.02
C VAL A 96 -1.87 -6.85 -12.58
N ALA A 97 -1.30 -5.89 -11.87
CA ALA A 97 -1.18 -4.50 -12.34
C ALA A 97 -0.35 -4.39 -13.63
N THR A 98 0.73 -5.17 -13.74
CA THR A 98 1.59 -5.24 -14.92
C THR A 98 0.84 -5.77 -16.13
N ILE A 99 0.07 -6.86 -15.98
CA ILE A 99 -0.76 -7.40 -17.06
C ILE A 99 -1.76 -6.34 -17.55
N MET A 100 -2.47 -5.67 -16.63
CA MET A 100 -3.41 -4.61 -16.99
C MET A 100 -2.71 -3.43 -17.68
N ARG A 101 -1.52 -3.05 -17.20
CA ARG A 101 -0.72 -1.99 -17.82
C ARG A 101 -0.29 -2.34 -19.22
N ILE A 102 0.18 -3.56 -19.46
CA ILE A 102 0.56 -4.04 -20.81
C ILE A 102 -0.64 -3.90 -21.75
N ILE A 103 -1.83 -4.34 -21.33
CA ILE A 103 -3.06 -4.20 -22.11
C ILE A 103 -3.36 -2.72 -22.40
N ASN A 104 -3.31 -1.86 -21.38
CA ASN A 104 -3.55 -0.41 -21.52
C ASN A 104 -2.57 0.26 -22.49
N VAL A 105 -1.28 -0.09 -22.40
CA VAL A 105 -0.22 0.40 -23.29
C VAL A 105 -0.46 -0.05 -24.72
N ILE A 106 -0.81 -1.33 -24.94
CA ILE A 106 -1.12 -1.87 -26.28
C ILE A 106 -2.32 -1.15 -26.89
N ILE A 107 -3.42 -0.97 -26.13
CA ILE A 107 -4.61 -0.26 -26.59
C ILE A 107 -4.25 1.17 -26.98
N LYS A 108 -3.57 1.91 -26.10
CA LYS A 108 -3.19 3.31 -26.34
C LYS A 108 -2.22 3.44 -27.51
N TYR A 109 -1.25 2.54 -27.65
CA TYR A 109 -0.33 2.51 -28.78
C TYR A 109 -1.05 2.22 -30.10
N ARG A 110 -2.04 1.29 -30.12
CA ARG A 110 -2.83 1.02 -31.33
C ARG A 110 -3.56 2.27 -31.83
N HIS A 111 -4.05 3.12 -30.93
CA HIS A 111 -4.74 4.36 -31.28
C HIS A 111 -3.79 5.51 -31.64
N THR A 112 -2.68 5.67 -30.92
CA THR A 112 -1.79 6.85 -31.08
C THR A 112 -0.61 6.61 -32.01
N LYS A 113 -0.19 5.36 -32.18
CA LYS A 113 1.06 4.94 -32.86
C LYS A 113 2.32 5.61 -32.29
N ASP A 114 2.25 6.12 -31.07
CA ASP A 114 3.36 6.81 -30.42
C ASP A 114 4.20 5.83 -29.57
N ASN A 115 5.45 5.62 -29.98
CA ASN A 115 6.41 4.78 -29.27
C ASN A 115 6.74 5.29 -27.85
N LYS A 116 6.48 6.58 -27.57
CA LYS A 116 6.63 7.15 -26.23
C LYS A 116 5.73 6.47 -25.21
N VAL A 117 4.53 6.04 -25.62
CA VAL A 117 3.57 5.34 -24.74
C VAL A 117 4.15 4.02 -24.23
N ILE A 118 4.84 3.27 -25.11
CA ILE A 118 5.48 2.00 -24.76
C ILE A 118 6.64 2.26 -23.78
N MET A 119 7.46 3.27 -24.08
CA MET A 119 8.61 3.62 -23.25
C MET A 119 8.20 4.09 -21.85
N GLU A 120 7.20 4.98 -21.74
CA GLU A 120 6.64 5.42 -20.46
C GLU A 120 6.09 4.23 -19.67
N GLY A 121 5.34 3.34 -20.33
CA GLY A 121 4.83 2.11 -19.72
C GLY A 121 5.94 1.26 -19.09
N ASN A 122 7.03 1.03 -19.83
CA ASN A 122 8.17 0.25 -19.34
C ASN A 122 8.88 0.91 -18.16
N VAL A 123 9.13 2.22 -18.23
CA VAL A 123 9.78 2.97 -17.14
C VAL A 123 8.94 2.88 -15.87
N TYR A 124 7.63 3.12 -15.95
CA TYR A 124 6.76 3.03 -14.78
C TYR A 124 6.68 1.61 -14.22
N MET A 125 6.69 0.56 -15.06
CA MET A 125 6.72 -0.83 -14.57
C MET A 125 7.97 -1.11 -13.74
N VAL A 126 9.14 -0.63 -14.17
CA VAL A 126 10.39 -0.79 -13.42
C VAL A 126 10.36 0.03 -12.13
N LEU A 127 9.86 1.27 -12.17
CA LEU A 127 9.79 2.13 -10.98
C LEU A 127 8.83 1.59 -9.91
N ASP A 128 7.72 0.95 -10.32
CA ASP A 128 6.74 0.34 -9.41
C ASP A 128 7.30 -0.89 -8.66
N LEU A 129 8.47 -1.42 -9.06
CA LEU A 129 9.19 -2.45 -8.28
C LEU A 129 9.83 -1.88 -7.01
N ILE A 130 10.15 -0.58 -6.94
CA ILE A 130 10.80 -0.01 -5.76
C ILE A 130 9.84 -0.01 -4.55
N PRO A 131 8.61 0.51 -4.65
CA PRO A 131 7.64 0.52 -3.55
C PRO A 131 7.33 -0.86 -2.99
N LEU A 132 7.33 -1.89 -3.85
CA LEU A 132 7.13 -3.30 -3.49
C LEU A 132 8.00 -3.72 -2.30
N PHE A 133 9.31 -3.47 -2.41
CA PHE A 133 10.27 -3.86 -1.39
C PHE A 133 10.37 -2.83 -0.28
N VAL A 134 10.35 -1.54 -0.63
CA VAL A 134 10.54 -0.45 0.33
C VAL A 134 9.41 -0.45 1.37
N TRP A 135 8.16 -0.62 0.96
CA TRP A 135 7.02 -0.60 1.89
C TRP A 135 7.04 -1.79 2.83
N ALA A 136 7.27 -3.01 2.30
CA ALA A 136 7.37 -4.22 3.11
C ALA A 136 8.56 -4.15 4.10
N TYR A 137 9.69 -3.59 3.68
CA TYR A 137 10.86 -3.39 4.52
C TYR A 137 10.59 -2.43 5.68
N PHE A 138 9.92 -1.30 5.44
CA PHE A 138 9.59 -0.36 6.52
C PHE A 138 8.58 -0.93 7.52
N VAL A 139 7.65 -1.78 7.08
CA VAL A 139 6.81 -2.54 8.02
C VAL A 139 7.68 -3.47 8.87
N GLN A 140 8.58 -4.25 8.24
CA GLN A 140 9.48 -5.14 8.96
C GLN A 140 10.35 -4.39 9.99
N LEU A 141 10.90 -3.25 9.60
CA LEU A 141 11.70 -2.41 10.47
C LEU A 141 10.90 -2.02 11.73
N ASN A 142 9.67 -1.54 11.57
CA ASN A 142 8.82 -1.19 12.70
C ASN A 142 8.44 -2.41 13.55
N LEU A 143 8.24 -3.58 12.94
CA LEU A 143 7.97 -4.83 13.67
C LEU A 143 9.16 -5.32 14.49
N LEU A 144 10.40 -5.07 14.06
CA LEU A 144 11.57 -5.39 14.88
C LEU A 144 11.58 -4.61 16.20
N PHE A 145 11.08 -3.37 16.19
CA PHE A 145 11.02 -2.52 17.38
C PHE A 145 9.75 -2.72 18.21
N LEU A 146 8.61 -2.98 17.56
CA LEU A 146 7.29 -3.00 18.21
C LEU A 146 6.65 -4.39 18.31
N GLY A 147 7.05 -5.34 17.48
CA GLY A 147 6.39 -6.65 17.37
C GLY A 147 6.72 -7.63 18.51
N GLY A 148 7.78 -7.39 19.29
CA GLY A 148 8.09 -8.17 20.49
C GLY A 148 7.26 -7.73 21.69
N THR A 149 7.92 -7.34 22.78
CA THR A 149 7.30 -7.02 24.08
C THR A 149 6.16 -5.98 24.01
N VAL A 150 6.22 -5.02 23.07
CA VAL A 150 5.16 -4.01 22.91
C VAL A 150 3.90 -4.63 22.29
N GLY A 151 4.05 -5.42 21.22
CA GLY A 151 2.96 -6.17 20.58
C GLY A 151 2.27 -7.10 21.56
N ASP A 152 3.05 -7.84 22.36
CA ASP A 152 2.54 -8.73 23.41
C ASP A 152 1.68 -7.96 24.40
N ARG A 153 2.19 -6.85 24.93
CA ARG A 153 1.45 -6.02 25.88
C ARG A 153 0.14 -5.52 25.29
N ILE A 154 0.15 -5.04 24.04
CA ILE A 154 -1.07 -4.56 23.35
C ILE A 154 -2.10 -5.70 23.25
N SER A 155 -1.66 -6.91 22.90
CA SER A 155 -2.58 -8.04 22.71
C SER A 155 -3.30 -8.50 23.99
N HIS A 156 -2.69 -8.27 25.16
CA HIS A 156 -3.24 -8.62 26.48
C HIS A 156 -4.00 -7.46 27.16
N MET A 157 -4.04 -6.28 26.54
CA MET A 157 -4.84 -5.15 27.06
C MET A 157 -6.34 -5.40 26.91
N GLY A 158 -7.14 -4.65 27.67
CA GLY A 158 -8.58 -4.60 27.50
C GLY A 158 -8.99 -4.09 26.12
N ILE A 159 -10.23 -4.40 25.73
CA ILE A 159 -10.76 -4.05 24.40
C ILE A 159 -10.78 -2.54 24.17
N LEU A 160 -11.01 -1.74 25.21
CA LEU A 160 -11.06 -0.29 25.12
C LEU A 160 -9.69 0.30 24.78
N GLU A 161 -8.65 -0.13 25.51
CA GLU A 161 -7.27 0.30 25.30
C GLU A 161 -6.78 -0.11 23.91
N ARG A 162 -7.06 -1.36 23.50
CA ARG A 162 -6.74 -1.85 22.16
C ARG A 162 -7.42 -1.03 21.06
N THR A 163 -8.67 -0.62 21.29
CA THR A 163 -9.42 0.23 20.37
C THR A 163 -8.81 1.63 20.27
N LEU A 164 -8.40 2.24 21.38
CA LEU A 164 -7.74 3.56 21.38
C LEU A 164 -6.39 3.50 20.66
N ILE A 165 -5.60 2.45 20.88
CA ILE A 165 -4.33 2.22 20.18
C ILE A 165 -4.58 2.02 18.69
N PHE A 166 -5.60 1.24 18.32
CA PHE A 166 -6.00 1.08 16.92
C PHE A 166 -6.35 2.43 16.28
N MET A 167 -7.12 3.27 16.95
CA MET A 167 -7.50 4.59 16.43
C MET A 167 -6.28 5.50 16.24
N ALA A 168 -5.36 5.53 17.21
CA ALA A 168 -4.12 6.29 17.08
C ALA A 168 -3.25 5.76 15.92
N ALA A 169 -3.07 4.45 15.84
CA ALA A 169 -2.32 3.78 14.78
C ALA A 169 -2.94 3.99 13.40
N PHE A 170 -4.27 4.01 13.30
CA PHE A 170 -5.02 4.30 12.09
C PHE A 170 -4.76 5.74 11.59
N ILE A 171 -4.74 6.73 12.49
CA ILE A 171 -4.41 8.10 12.12
C ILE A 171 -2.96 8.20 11.61
N ILE A 172 -2.01 7.56 12.30
CA ILE A 172 -0.60 7.49 11.87
C ILE A 172 -0.49 6.84 10.47
N TYR A 173 -1.20 5.74 10.25
CA TYR A 173 -1.31 5.07 8.96
C TYR A 173 -1.85 6.00 7.87
N CYS A 174 -2.93 6.75 8.13
CA CYS A 174 -3.48 7.73 7.19
C CYS A 174 -2.49 8.86 6.88
N PHE A 175 -1.75 9.36 7.87
CA PHE A 175 -0.66 10.31 7.64
C PHE A 175 0.42 9.72 6.74
N GLY A 176 0.83 8.47 6.99
CA GLY A 176 1.82 7.78 6.17
C GLY A 176 1.42 7.71 4.70
N ILE A 177 0.20 7.27 4.41
CA ILE A 177 -0.33 7.24 3.04
C ILE A 177 -0.41 8.64 2.45
N ALA A 178 -0.93 9.63 3.20
CA ALA A 178 -1.06 11.00 2.72
C ALA A 178 0.29 11.59 2.33
N PHE A 179 1.34 11.38 3.14
CA PHE A 179 2.69 11.84 2.83
C PHE A 179 3.27 11.16 1.58
N ALA A 180 3.11 9.83 1.48
CA ALA A 180 3.59 9.08 0.32
C ALA A 180 2.88 9.52 -0.98
N VAL A 181 1.56 9.75 -0.92
CA VAL A 181 0.77 10.26 -2.06
C VAL A 181 1.14 11.71 -2.39
N TYR A 182 1.28 12.57 -1.38
CA TYR A 182 1.64 13.98 -1.54
C TYR A 182 3.02 14.17 -2.19
N ALA A 183 3.98 13.28 -1.90
CA ALA A 183 5.28 13.30 -2.53
C ALA A 183 5.19 13.13 -4.06
N ASN A 184 4.18 12.40 -4.56
CA ASN A 184 3.91 12.13 -5.98
C ASN A 184 5.14 11.61 -6.73
N MET A 185 5.84 10.62 -6.15
CA MET A 185 7.04 10.02 -6.74
C MET A 185 6.80 8.61 -7.23
N LEU A 186 6.42 7.70 -6.33
CA LEU A 186 6.23 6.29 -6.62
C LEU A 186 4.89 5.85 -6.06
N PHE A 187 4.08 5.17 -6.87
CA PHE A 187 2.80 4.65 -6.42
C PHE A 187 3.01 3.32 -5.69
N GLY A 188 2.36 3.14 -4.55
CA GLY A 188 2.32 1.82 -3.91
C GLY A 188 1.65 0.78 -4.81
N PRO A 189 1.96 -0.53 -4.66
CA PRO A 189 1.43 -1.60 -5.52
C PRO A 189 -0.11 -1.59 -5.63
N TYR A 190 -0.79 -1.27 -4.54
CA TYR A 190 -2.24 -1.10 -4.49
C TYR A 190 -2.75 0.09 -5.33
N ASN A 191 -2.08 1.24 -5.26
CA ASN A 191 -2.47 2.41 -6.03
C ASN A 191 -2.24 2.20 -7.53
N ALA A 192 -1.15 1.50 -7.88
CA ALA A 192 -0.87 1.09 -9.25
C ALA A 192 -1.98 0.15 -9.78
N LEU A 193 -2.37 -0.87 -9.02
CA LEU A 193 -3.47 -1.77 -9.37
C LEU A 193 -4.78 -1.01 -9.64
N SER A 194 -5.17 -0.13 -8.71
CA SER A 194 -6.40 0.66 -8.82
C SER A 194 -6.37 1.62 -10.03
N MET A 195 -5.20 2.20 -10.32
CA MET A 195 -5.03 3.12 -11.45
C MET A 195 -5.10 2.40 -12.80
N GLU A 196 -4.48 1.22 -12.91
CA GLU A 196 -4.54 0.44 -14.14
C GLU A 196 -5.94 -0.14 -14.39
N LEU A 197 -6.64 -0.56 -13.32
CA LEU A 197 -8.04 -0.96 -13.40
C LEU A 197 -8.93 0.20 -13.87
N HIS A 198 -8.74 1.39 -13.31
CA HIS A 198 -9.42 2.62 -13.74
C HIS A 198 -9.19 2.91 -15.22
N ARG A 199 -7.94 2.85 -15.69
CA ARG A 199 -7.59 3.09 -17.10
C ARG A 199 -8.20 2.07 -18.04
N LEU A 200 -8.18 0.80 -17.65
CA LEU A 200 -8.66 -0.32 -18.46
C LEU A 200 -10.18 -0.29 -18.64
N THR A 201 -10.90 -0.03 -17.56
CA THR A 201 -12.38 -0.09 -17.54
C THR A 201 -13.04 1.26 -17.77
N LYS A 202 -12.28 2.36 -17.74
CA LYS A 202 -12.75 3.75 -17.83
C LYS A 202 -13.77 4.15 -16.74
N MET A 203 -13.90 3.35 -15.68
CA MET A 203 -14.78 3.66 -14.55
C MET A 203 -14.20 4.81 -13.70
N ASN A 204 -14.94 5.35 -12.73
CA ASN A 204 -14.37 6.32 -11.79
C ASN A 204 -13.25 5.69 -10.95
N TYR A 205 -12.13 6.39 -10.71
CA TYR A 205 -11.02 5.90 -9.88
C TYR A 205 -11.48 5.47 -8.47
N LYS A 206 -12.46 6.17 -7.88
CA LYS A 206 -13.07 5.78 -6.59
C LYS A 206 -13.71 4.39 -6.67
N LEU A 207 -14.43 4.10 -7.77
CA LEU A 207 -15.07 2.80 -7.98
C LEU A 207 -14.02 1.71 -8.21
N ALA A 208 -12.99 1.98 -9.02
CA ALA A 208 -11.89 1.04 -9.27
C ALA A 208 -11.19 0.65 -7.97
N ARG A 209 -11.00 1.62 -7.07
CA ARG A 209 -10.43 1.39 -5.74
C ARG A 209 -11.31 0.48 -4.87
N ILE A 210 -12.61 0.76 -4.81
CA ILE A 210 -13.58 -0.08 -4.06
C ILE A 210 -13.58 -1.51 -4.59
N ILE A 211 -13.55 -1.70 -5.91
CA ILE A 211 -13.51 -3.03 -6.53
C ILE A 211 -12.20 -3.74 -6.17
N ALA A 212 -11.06 -3.04 -6.24
CA ALA A 212 -9.78 -3.61 -5.82
C ALA A 212 -9.81 -4.05 -4.35
N ASP A 213 -10.33 -3.21 -3.45
CA ASP A 213 -10.50 -3.53 -2.02
C ASP A 213 -11.35 -4.79 -1.80
N LEU A 214 -12.50 -4.87 -2.48
CA LEU A 214 -13.41 -6.01 -2.39
C LEU A 214 -12.74 -7.28 -2.92
N CYS A 215 -12.08 -7.23 -4.08
CA CYS A 215 -11.36 -8.37 -4.63
C CYS A 215 -10.26 -8.87 -3.68
N LEU A 216 -9.47 -7.95 -3.11
CA LEU A 216 -8.40 -8.31 -2.19
C LEU A 216 -8.98 -8.96 -0.94
N ALA A 217 -9.99 -8.36 -0.30
CA ALA A 217 -10.64 -8.92 0.88
C ALA A 217 -11.29 -10.28 0.61
N LEU A 218 -11.95 -10.45 -0.54
CA LEU A 218 -12.59 -11.70 -0.95
C LEU A 218 -11.57 -12.85 -1.06
N VAL A 219 -10.38 -12.59 -1.59
CA VAL A 219 -9.32 -13.60 -1.63
C VAL A 219 -8.97 -14.11 -0.23
N GLY A 220 -8.82 -13.21 0.75
CA GLY A 220 -8.56 -13.58 2.15
C GLY A 220 -9.71 -14.38 2.78
N ILE A 221 -10.95 -13.95 2.53
CA ILE A 221 -12.15 -14.63 3.04
C ILE A 221 -12.26 -16.05 2.45
N ILE A 222 -12.12 -16.20 1.13
CA ILE A 222 -12.18 -17.50 0.45
C ILE A 222 -11.09 -18.43 0.99
N LEU A 223 -9.88 -17.91 1.22
CA LEU A 223 -8.77 -18.70 1.73
C LEU A 223 -9.07 -19.28 3.13
N ILE A 224 -9.65 -18.49 4.04
CA ILE A 224 -10.07 -18.97 5.36
C ILE A 224 -11.26 -19.92 5.27
N LEU A 225 -12.24 -19.66 4.40
CA LEU A 225 -13.38 -20.56 4.26
C LEU A 225 -12.98 -21.93 3.68
N ALA A 226 -12.05 -21.94 2.73
CA ALA A 226 -11.55 -23.15 2.08
C ALA A 226 -10.55 -23.96 2.93
N CYS A 227 -9.94 -23.35 3.95
CA CYS A 227 -9.00 -24.08 4.80
C CYS A 227 -9.72 -25.15 5.66
N SER A 228 -8.99 -26.18 6.06
CA SER A 228 -9.50 -27.35 6.82
C SER A 228 -9.77 -27.07 8.30
N TRP A 229 -9.80 -25.80 8.73
CA TRP A 229 -10.01 -25.45 10.12
C TRP A 229 -11.46 -25.71 10.58
N PRO A 230 -11.65 -26.06 11.87
CA PRO A 230 -12.97 -26.03 12.51
C PRO A 230 -13.65 -24.67 12.38
N TRP A 231 -14.99 -24.67 12.29
CA TRP A 231 -15.78 -23.45 12.15
C TRP A 231 -15.55 -22.45 13.30
N ASP A 232 -15.35 -22.92 14.53
CA ASP A 232 -15.07 -22.05 15.68
C ASP A 232 -13.81 -21.21 15.48
N LEU A 233 -12.75 -21.78 14.88
CA LEU A 233 -11.51 -21.07 14.59
C LEU A 233 -11.67 -20.10 13.41
N LYS A 234 -12.45 -20.48 12.39
CA LYS A 234 -12.78 -19.59 11.27
C LYS A 234 -13.56 -18.35 11.75
N LEU A 235 -14.59 -18.57 12.58
CA LEU A 235 -15.39 -17.49 13.15
C LEU A 235 -14.56 -16.59 14.07
N ALA A 236 -13.68 -17.18 14.90
CA ALA A 236 -12.77 -16.42 15.73
C ALA A 236 -11.81 -15.56 14.89
N PHE A 237 -11.27 -16.07 13.77
CA PHE A 237 -10.47 -15.29 12.85
C PHE A 237 -11.23 -14.07 12.31
N PHE A 238 -12.45 -14.29 11.79
CA PHE A 238 -13.26 -13.20 11.29
C PHE A 238 -13.62 -12.19 12.39
N SER A 239 -13.92 -12.63 13.61
CA SER A 239 -14.20 -11.72 14.72
C SER A 239 -13.00 -10.85 15.11
N ASN A 240 -11.76 -11.35 14.94
CA ASN A 240 -10.54 -10.61 15.28
C ASN A 240 -10.16 -9.58 14.20
N TYR A 241 -10.39 -9.90 12.93
CA TYR A 241 -9.85 -9.14 11.80
C TYR A 241 -10.88 -8.51 10.88
N LEU A 242 -12.12 -8.99 10.89
CA LEU A 242 -13.26 -8.49 10.12
C LEU A 242 -14.26 -7.87 11.11
N GLY A 243 -13.83 -6.76 11.72
CA GLY A 243 -14.58 -6.04 12.77
C GLY A 243 -14.84 -4.58 12.40
N PHE A 244 -15.18 -3.77 13.41
CA PHE A 244 -15.42 -2.33 13.20
C PHE A 244 -14.18 -1.61 12.63
N GLY A 245 -12.97 -2.04 13.01
CA GLY A 245 -11.72 -1.47 12.50
C GLY A 245 -11.57 -1.62 10.98
N THR A 246 -12.07 -2.72 10.41
CA THR A 246 -12.10 -2.95 8.95
C THR A 246 -13.03 -1.99 8.26
N ILE A 247 -14.21 -1.75 8.84
CA ILE A 247 -15.18 -0.76 8.32
C ILE A 247 -14.55 0.63 8.35
N PHE A 248 -13.88 0.99 9.45
CA PHE A 248 -13.12 2.24 9.57
C PHE A 248 -12.03 2.37 8.48
N MET A 249 -11.18 1.36 8.34
CA MET A 249 -10.13 1.34 7.32
C MET A 249 -10.69 1.45 5.90
N THR A 250 -11.82 0.80 5.62
CA THR A 250 -12.43 0.78 4.29
C THR A 250 -13.06 2.11 3.92
N PHE A 251 -13.91 2.67 4.80
CA PHE A 251 -14.76 3.81 4.45
C PHE A 251 -14.19 5.15 4.90
N ILE A 252 -13.39 5.18 5.97
CA ILE A 252 -12.97 6.42 6.63
C ILE A 252 -11.54 6.82 6.22
N SER A 253 -10.68 5.87 5.82
CA SER A 253 -9.30 6.17 5.41
C SER A 253 -9.23 7.19 4.27
N GLY A 254 -10.05 7.00 3.22
CA GLY A 254 -10.11 7.89 2.06
C GLY A 254 -10.42 9.35 2.42
N PRO A 255 -11.55 9.62 3.10
CA PRO A 255 -11.87 10.96 3.61
C PRO A 255 -10.77 11.60 4.46
N ILE A 256 -10.21 10.87 5.43
CA ILE A 256 -9.15 11.39 6.31
C ILE A 256 -7.90 11.76 5.51
N ILE A 257 -7.44 10.86 4.62
CA ILE A 257 -6.30 11.12 3.75
C ILE A 257 -6.56 12.38 2.89
N GLY A 258 -7.78 12.55 2.36
CA GLY A 258 -8.15 13.73 1.59
C GLY A 258 -8.07 15.04 2.39
N VAL A 259 -8.48 15.02 3.66
CA VAL A 259 -8.34 16.17 4.57
C VAL A 259 -6.87 16.48 4.82
N ILE A 260 -6.06 15.47 5.15
CA ILE A 260 -4.61 15.65 5.39
C ILE A 260 -3.93 16.25 4.17
N LEU A 261 -4.20 15.70 2.97
CA LEU A 261 -3.66 16.22 1.71
C LEU A 261 -4.04 17.69 1.48
N THR A 262 -5.29 18.07 1.77
CA THR A 262 -5.75 19.46 1.63
C THR A 262 -4.93 20.41 2.50
N TYR A 263 -4.66 20.01 3.75
CA TYR A 263 -3.78 20.79 4.64
C TYR A 263 -2.33 20.81 4.14
N MET A 264 -1.77 19.68 3.71
CA MET A 264 -0.41 19.62 3.18
C MET A 264 -0.22 20.56 1.98
N HIS A 265 -1.14 20.56 1.01
CA HIS A 265 -1.11 21.47 -0.14
C HIS A 265 -1.29 22.95 0.24
N LYS A 266 -1.95 23.23 1.36
CA LYS A 266 -2.11 24.60 1.88
C LYS A 266 -0.79 25.13 2.46
N PHE A 267 -0.07 24.31 3.22
CA PHE A 267 1.16 24.72 3.91
C PHE A 267 2.42 24.62 3.04
N ILE A 268 2.55 23.56 2.25
CA ILE A 268 3.69 23.31 1.39
C ILE A 268 3.16 23.26 -0.05
N LYS A 269 3.74 24.07 -0.93
CA LYS A 269 3.40 24.06 -2.37
C LYS A 269 4.57 23.50 -3.15
N LEU A 270 4.72 22.17 -3.11
CA LEU A 270 5.80 21.47 -3.81
C LEU A 270 5.88 21.85 -5.30
N ASP A 271 4.75 22.12 -5.95
CA ASP A 271 4.71 22.46 -7.37
C ASP A 271 5.33 23.83 -7.68
N ARG A 272 5.37 24.74 -6.69
CA ARG A 272 6.07 26.03 -6.84
C ARG A 272 7.59 25.89 -6.76
N LEU A 273 8.09 24.76 -6.26
CA LEU A 273 9.53 24.47 -6.19
C LEU A 273 10.03 23.78 -7.48
N THR A 274 9.13 23.29 -8.32
CA THR A 274 9.49 22.64 -9.59
C THR A 274 9.67 23.69 -10.68
N LYS A 275 10.85 23.75 -11.28
CA LYS A 275 11.12 24.53 -12.49
C LYS A 275 10.46 23.84 -13.71
N PRO A 276 9.94 24.61 -14.69
CA PRO A 276 9.33 24.07 -15.89
C PRO A 276 10.31 23.16 -16.64
N ALA A 277 9.77 22.12 -17.27
CA ALA A 277 10.56 21.16 -18.04
C ALA A 277 11.27 21.86 -19.21
N VAL A 278 12.55 21.55 -19.41
CA VAL A 278 13.31 22.10 -20.54
C VAL A 278 12.75 21.53 -21.84
N VAL A 279 12.41 22.41 -22.78
CA VAL A 279 12.08 22.04 -24.16
C VAL A 279 13.41 21.96 -24.89
N ILE A 280 13.84 20.74 -25.23
CA ILE A 280 14.98 20.54 -26.12
C ILE A 280 14.39 20.62 -27.54
N ASN A 281 14.69 21.68 -28.27
CA ASN A 281 14.30 21.79 -29.68
C ASN A 281 15.09 20.74 -30.48
N GLU A 282 14.37 19.95 -31.28
CA GLU A 282 14.92 18.89 -32.14
C GLU A 282 15.79 19.44 -33.29
N ASN A 283 15.86 20.76 -33.46
CA ASN A 283 16.57 21.41 -34.57
C ASN A 283 18.02 21.81 -34.25
N ASN A 284 18.54 21.47 -33.06
CA ASN A 284 19.92 21.74 -32.68
C ASN A 284 20.68 20.41 -32.51
N GLU A 285 20.91 19.72 -33.63
CA GLU A 285 22.07 18.83 -33.79
C GLU A 285 23.18 19.58 -34.52
#